data_AF-A0A4Z0A2E7-F1
#
_entry.id   AF-A0A4Z0A2E7-F1
#
_cell.length_a   1.000
_cell.length_b   1.000
_cell.length_c   1.000
_cell.angle_alpha   90.00
_cell.angle_beta   90.00
_cell.angle_gamma   90.00
#
_symmetry.space_group_name_H-M   'P 1'
#
loop_
_entity.id
_entity.type
_entity.pdbx_description
1 polymer ?
#
loop_
_entity_poly.entity_id
_entity_poly.type
_entity_poly.pdbx_seq_one_letter_code
_entity_poly.pdbx_strand_id
1 'polypeptide(L)'
;MHALKLLSAPCLTFSQVLKAQRYVALCQAHSRLVLLLQSLIHSSSLPFSEEPDDTRWTPRTSPKQNSYQASVCLRNVEGSAASLRGPSNFETLRGDLEELETHAQHVRVAVRRWKDAIIDTTKATSSVCFHSRIKLVVTGSELFPIYSRSWDVPSPPTSSSLHDIRMATSRLRAPILRVFHPCTEVDENAIVACETQLDEAGLWEHLSTGDIVCNLGYMPAEEEHNSSSDVSSEPGSPNRVWLLFDGQALVPYAPPAQLPLADPLTLPSPLYYAHIFPPPTNPTFMLTLPHSAAPQLSLVHLPVEVRSPQSPSGFVRVKRYKWIAHLPAQARPGLGEGWQGQWVLEGEGTTEGKAMLLEAIRGAHIERKWELVVEKSNGARTWLRLLST
;
A
#
# COMPACT_ATOMS: atom_id res chain seq x y z
N MET A 1 8.56 -23.14 -4.94
CA MET A 1 9.26 -24.31 -5.53
C MET A 1 10.80 -24.27 -5.41
N HIS A 2 11.50 -23.13 -5.56
CA HIS A 2 12.98 -23.14 -5.42
C HIS A 2 13.47 -23.16 -3.96
N ALA A 3 12.88 -22.34 -3.08
CA ALA A 3 13.27 -22.30 -1.66
C ALA A 3 13.09 -23.65 -0.97
N LEU A 4 11.96 -24.35 -1.19
CA LEU A 4 11.76 -25.72 -0.69
C LEU A 4 12.87 -26.69 -1.14
N LYS A 5 13.33 -26.61 -2.39
CA LYS A 5 14.44 -27.44 -2.87
C LYS A 5 15.79 -27.12 -2.21
N LEU A 6 15.97 -25.91 -1.70
CA LEU A 6 17.16 -25.55 -0.92
C LEU A 6 17.05 -26.10 0.50
N LEU A 7 15.86 -26.00 1.09
CA LEU A 7 15.59 -26.44 2.47
C LEU A 7 15.60 -27.96 2.62
N SER A 8 15.14 -28.71 1.62
CA SER A 8 15.07 -30.18 1.68
C SER A 8 16.33 -30.90 1.18
N ALA A 9 17.33 -30.17 0.66
CA ALA A 9 18.53 -30.78 0.12
C ALA A 9 19.50 -31.14 1.27
N PRO A 10 19.95 -32.41 1.39
CA PRO A 10 20.92 -32.81 2.41
C PRO A 10 22.29 -32.15 2.18
N CYS A 11 22.61 -31.84 0.93
CA CYS A 11 23.74 -31.01 0.55
C CYS A 11 23.34 -30.09 -0.60
N LEU A 12 23.72 -28.82 -0.52
CA LEU A 12 23.44 -27.86 -1.58
C LEU A 12 24.40 -28.08 -2.75
N THR A 13 23.84 -28.30 -3.93
CA THR A 13 24.63 -28.32 -5.17
C THR A 13 25.11 -26.92 -5.52
N PHE A 14 26.24 -26.81 -6.20
CA PHE A 14 26.78 -25.52 -6.67
C PHE A 14 25.75 -24.71 -7.50
N SER A 15 24.96 -25.40 -8.34
CA SER A 15 23.90 -24.77 -9.14
C SER A 15 22.79 -24.16 -8.27
N GLN A 16 22.41 -24.83 -7.19
CA GLN A 16 21.42 -24.32 -6.22
C GLN A 16 21.94 -23.08 -5.49
N VAL A 17 23.21 -23.09 -5.06
CA VAL A 17 23.87 -21.94 -4.42
C VAL A 17 23.89 -20.74 -5.36
N LEU A 18 24.36 -20.93 -6.60
CA LEU A 18 24.38 -19.86 -7.60
C LEU A 18 22.97 -19.28 -7.87
N LYS A 19 21.96 -20.15 -7.89
CA LYS A 19 20.59 -19.70 -8.12
C LYS A 19 20.01 -18.94 -6.93
N ALA A 20 20.32 -19.35 -5.70
CA ALA A 20 19.98 -18.60 -4.50
C ALA A 20 20.63 -17.20 -4.52
N GLN A 21 21.93 -17.12 -4.83
CA GLN A 21 22.65 -15.84 -4.96
C GLN A 21 22.01 -14.92 -6.01
N ARG A 22 21.58 -15.48 -7.15
CA ARG A 22 20.84 -14.70 -8.17
C ARG A 22 19.52 -14.14 -7.65
N TYR A 23 18.77 -14.90 -6.84
CA TYR A 23 17.54 -14.41 -6.23
C TYR A 23 17.80 -13.31 -5.20
N VAL A 24 18.85 -13.44 -4.39
CA VAL A 24 19.29 -12.39 -3.47
C VAL A 24 19.60 -11.10 -4.23
N ALA A 25 20.42 -11.18 -5.29
CA ALA A 25 20.79 -10.03 -6.10
C ALA A 25 19.58 -9.34 -6.75
N LEU A 26 18.60 -10.11 -7.25
CA LEU A 26 17.36 -9.57 -7.80
C LEU A 26 16.49 -8.88 -6.75
N CYS A 27 16.41 -9.43 -5.54
CA CYS A 27 15.69 -8.82 -4.43
C CYS A 27 16.33 -7.49 -4.02
N GLN A 28 17.65 -7.46 -3.87
CA GLN A 28 18.41 -6.25 -3.56
C GLN A 28 18.23 -5.17 -4.64
N ALA A 29 18.32 -5.54 -5.93
CA ALA A 29 18.09 -4.61 -7.02
C ALA A 29 16.67 -4.00 -6.99
N HIS A 30 15.65 -4.83 -6.76
CA HIS A 30 14.28 -4.36 -6.59
C HIS A 30 14.14 -3.39 -5.42
N SER A 31 14.65 -3.76 -4.24
CA SER A 31 14.56 -2.94 -3.02
C SER A 31 15.25 -1.59 -3.18
N ARG A 32 16.44 -1.55 -3.81
CA ARG A 32 17.12 -0.28 -4.15
C ARG A 32 16.27 0.61 -5.04
N LEU A 33 15.59 0.04 -6.03
CA LEU A 33 14.73 0.80 -6.93
C LEU A 33 13.49 1.33 -6.21
N VAL A 34 12.87 0.54 -5.33
CA VAL A 34 11.75 0.98 -4.48
C VAL A 34 12.18 2.16 -3.60
N LEU A 35 13.30 2.05 -2.90
CA LEU A 35 13.80 3.11 -2.02
C LEU A 35 14.20 4.37 -2.79
N LEU A 36 14.78 4.22 -3.99
CA LEU A 36 15.06 5.36 -4.87
C LEU A 36 13.76 6.06 -5.30
N LEU A 37 12.73 5.31 -5.69
CA LEU A 37 11.45 5.91 -6.07
C LEU A 37 10.82 6.65 -4.88
N GLN A 38 10.84 6.04 -3.69
CA GLN A 38 10.36 6.67 -2.47
C GLN A 38 11.14 7.94 -2.14
N SER A 39 12.47 7.93 -2.20
CA SER A 39 13.27 9.12 -1.90
C SER A 39 13.03 10.26 -2.90
N LEU A 40 12.90 9.97 -4.19
CA LEU A 40 12.54 10.97 -5.21
C LEU A 40 11.17 11.57 -4.94
N ILE A 41 10.24 10.74 -4.52
CA ILE A 41 8.88 11.18 -4.25
C ILE A 41 8.84 12.00 -2.99
N HIS A 42 9.47 11.59 -1.89
CA HIS A 42 9.53 12.40 -0.67
C HIS A 42 10.33 13.70 -0.83
N SER A 43 11.29 13.74 -1.75
CA SER A 43 12.04 14.97 -2.07
C SER A 43 11.23 15.95 -2.95
N SER A 44 10.16 15.49 -3.59
CA SER A 44 9.32 16.35 -4.42
C SER A 44 8.48 17.28 -3.55
N SER A 45 8.57 18.59 -3.81
CA SER A 45 7.72 19.62 -3.20
C SER A 45 6.32 19.69 -3.81
N LEU A 46 6.05 18.90 -4.86
CA LEU A 46 4.74 18.90 -5.51
C LEU A 46 3.67 18.44 -4.50
N PRO A 47 2.54 19.15 -4.43
CA PRO A 47 1.40 18.68 -3.65
C PRO A 47 0.99 17.31 -4.18
N PHE A 48 0.49 16.44 -3.31
CA PHE A 48 0.03 15.13 -3.74
C PHE A 48 -0.98 15.29 -4.87
N SER A 49 -0.69 14.68 -6.01
CA SER A 49 -1.76 14.34 -6.93
C SER A 49 -2.72 13.47 -6.12
N GLU A 50 -4.00 13.83 -6.06
CA GLU A 50 -5.02 12.90 -5.61
C GLU A 50 -4.78 11.61 -6.39
N GLU A 51 -4.40 10.55 -5.68
CA GLU A 51 -4.18 9.24 -6.30
C GLU A 51 -5.52 8.89 -6.96
N PRO A 52 -5.54 8.54 -8.26
CA PRO A 52 -6.79 8.20 -8.92
C PRO A 52 -7.49 7.13 -8.06
N ASP A 53 -8.82 7.25 -7.92
CA ASP A 53 -9.69 6.39 -7.09
C ASP A 53 -9.55 4.87 -7.37
N ASP A 54 -8.66 4.46 -8.27
CA ASP A 54 -8.21 3.09 -8.55
C ASP A 54 -7.68 2.36 -7.29
N THR A 55 -7.31 3.05 -6.21
CA THR A 55 -6.97 2.41 -4.92
C THR A 55 -8.18 1.89 -4.16
N ARG A 56 -9.40 2.21 -4.60
CA ARG A 56 -10.61 1.56 -4.10
C ARG A 56 -10.56 0.12 -4.59
N TRP A 57 -9.85 -0.72 -3.83
CA TRP A 57 -9.87 -2.17 -3.89
C TRP A 57 -11.33 -2.59 -3.85
N THR A 58 -11.96 -2.64 -5.01
CA THR A 58 -13.33 -3.10 -5.14
C THR A 58 -13.21 -4.58 -4.86
N PRO A 59 -13.72 -5.07 -3.70
CA PRO A 59 -13.71 -6.48 -3.42
C PRO A 59 -14.36 -7.14 -4.63
N ARG A 60 -13.69 -8.14 -5.19
CA ARG A 60 -14.07 -8.80 -6.43
C ARG A 60 -15.51 -9.29 -6.29
N THR A 61 -16.50 -8.48 -6.67
CA THR A 61 -17.87 -8.95 -6.73
C THR A 61 -17.89 -9.91 -7.90
N SER A 62 -18.17 -11.18 -7.62
CA SER A 62 -18.39 -12.19 -8.65
C SER A 62 -19.35 -11.62 -9.71
N PRO A 63 -19.03 -11.77 -11.01
CA PRO A 63 -19.80 -11.11 -12.06
C PRO A 63 -21.23 -11.62 -12.02
N LYS A 64 -22.16 -10.79 -11.54
CA LYS A 64 -23.58 -10.99 -11.79
C LYS A 64 -23.78 -10.72 -13.28
N GLN A 65 -24.00 -11.78 -14.07
CA GLN A 65 -24.50 -11.67 -15.42
C GLN A 65 -25.86 -10.98 -15.39
N ASN A 66 -25.88 -9.66 -15.52
CA ASN A 66 -27.08 -8.92 -15.84
C ASN A 66 -26.89 -8.26 -17.21
N SER A 67 -27.53 -8.87 -18.19
CA SER A 67 -27.76 -8.31 -19.52
C SER A 67 -28.68 -7.09 -19.40
N TYR A 68 -28.17 -5.90 -19.69
CA TYR A 68 -29.00 -4.76 -20.07
C TYR A 68 -28.39 -4.03 -21.26
N GLN A 69 -29.20 -3.94 -22.33
CA GLN A 69 -28.99 -3.09 -23.50
C GLN A 69 -28.96 -1.63 -23.07
N ALA A 70 -27.96 -0.88 -23.53
CA ALA A 70 -27.96 0.58 -23.48
C ALA A 70 -28.21 1.13 -24.89
N SER A 71 -29.33 1.84 -25.02
CA SER A 71 -29.66 2.68 -26.17
C SER A 71 -28.93 4.03 -26.05
N VAL A 72 -28.27 4.42 -27.14
CA VAL A 72 -27.51 5.67 -27.27
C VAL A 72 -28.46 6.83 -27.53
N CYS A 73 -28.31 7.92 -26.78
CA CYS A 73 -28.82 9.24 -27.16
C CYS A 73 -27.67 10.25 -27.08
N LEU A 74 -27.20 10.70 -28.24
CA LEU A 74 -26.27 11.81 -28.40
C LEU A 74 -27.04 13.13 -28.28
N ARG A 75 -26.57 14.05 -27.44
CA ARG A 75 -26.89 15.49 -27.56
C ARG A 75 -25.58 16.28 -27.66
N ASN A 76 -25.51 17.06 -28.74
CA ASN A 76 -24.50 18.08 -28.98
C ASN A 76 -24.71 19.26 -28.03
N VAL A 77 -23.62 19.85 -27.55
CA VAL A 77 -23.60 21.23 -27.05
C VAL A 77 -22.35 21.90 -27.63
N GLU A 78 -22.58 22.90 -28.48
CA GLU A 78 -21.59 23.81 -29.02
C GLU A 78 -21.32 24.98 -28.05
N GLY A 79 -20.05 25.36 -27.96
CA GLY A 79 -19.57 26.75 -27.97
C GLY A 79 -19.79 27.63 -26.73
N SER A 80 -18.69 28.09 -26.13
CA SER A 80 -18.39 29.54 -26.03
C SER A 80 -16.97 29.77 -25.51
N ALA A 81 -16.18 30.51 -26.30
CA ALA A 81 -14.84 30.96 -25.94
C ALA A 81 -14.93 32.38 -25.34
N ALA A 82 -14.36 32.57 -24.14
CA ALA A 82 -14.14 33.89 -23.57
C ALA A 82 -12.65 34.08 -23.27
N SER A 83 -12.11 35.08 -23.95
CA SER A 83 -10.75 35.63 -23.86
C SER A 83 -10.56 36.40 -22.56
N LEU A 84 -9.49 36.09 -21.81
CA LEU A 84 -8.93 36.99 -20.80
C LEU A 84 -7.39 36.97 -20.90
N ARG A 85 -6.83 38.12 -21.33
CA ARG A 85 -5.41 38.46 -21.15
C ARG A 85 -5.23 39.07 -19.76
N GLY A 86 -4.23 38.61 -19.03
CA GLY A 86 -3.71 39.22 -17.79
C GLY A 86 -2.20 38.96 -17.67
N PRO A 87 -1.43 39.85 -17.02
CA PRO A 87 -0.02 40.07 -17.35
C PRO A 87 0.99 39.18 -16.61
N SER A 88 2.13 39.08 -17.28
CA SER A 88 3.47 38.61 -16.91
C SER A 88 3.85 38.59 -15.42
N ASN A 89 4.11 37.38 -14.91
CA ASN A 89 5.13 37.05 -13.91
C ASN A 89 5.87 35.78 -14.38
N PHE A 90 6.51 35.85 -15.55
CA PHE A 90 7.09 34.69 -16.24
C PHE A 90 8.55 34.40 -15.85
N GLU A 91 9.20 35.27 -15.08
CA GLU A 91 10.62 35.12 -14.74
C GLU A 91 10.85 34.27 -13.48
N THR A 92 9.94 34.26 -12.51
CA THR A 92 10.09 33.43 -11.29
C THR A 92 9.80 31.95 -11.55
N LEU A 93 8.85 31.63 -12.44
CA LEU A 93 8.54 30.25 -12.85
C LEU A 93 9.66 29.61 -13.69
N ARG A 94 10.58 30.40 -14.25
CA ARG A 94 11.69 29.88 -15.07
C ARG A 94 12.75 29.18 -14.23
N GLY A 95 13.04 29.71 -13.04
CA GLY A 95 13.99 29.12 -12.10
C GLY A 95 13.52 27.76 -11.59
N ASP A 96 12.24 27.66 -11.20
CA ASP A 96 11.63 26.42 -10.73
C ASP A 96 11.60 25.34 -11.83
N LEU A 97 11.44 25.73 -13.10
CA LEU A 97 11.45 24.81 -14.23
C LEU A 97 12.86 24.26 -14.53
N GLU A 98 13.89 25.11 -14.44
CA GLU A 98 15.30 24.71 -14.63
C GLU A 98 15.76 23.77 -13.50
N GLU A 99 15.31 23.99 -12.26
CA GLU A 99 15.60 23.10 -11.13
C GLU A 99 14.92 21.72 -11.29
N LEU A 100 13.67 21.70 -11.76
CA LEU A 100 12.95 20.45 -12.06
C LEU A 100 13.60 19.65 -13.20
N GLU A 101 14.06 20.34 -14.25
CA GLU A 101 14.74 19.72 -15.39
C GLU A 101 16.12 19.16 -14.99
N THR A 102 16.84 19.86 -14.13
CA THR A 102 18.11 19.39 -13.54
C THR A 102 17.89 18.14 -12.68
N HIS A 103 16.85 18.13 -11.84
CA HIS A 103 16.49 16.97 -11.02
C HIS A 103 16.10 15.76 -11.90
N ALA A 104 15.27 15.96 -12.92
CA ALA A 104 14.90 14.91 -13.87
C ALA A 104 16.14 14.36 -14.62
N GLN A 105 17.12 15.21 -14.93
CA GLN A 105 18.36 14.78 -15.57
C GLN A 105 19.24 13.96 -14.62
N HIS A 106 19.36 14.33 -13.35
CA HIS A 106 20.06 13.53 -12.33
C HIS A 106 19.42 12.15 -12.16
N VAL A 107 18.08 12.07 -12.11
CA VAL A 107 17.37 10.79 -12.05
C VAL A 107 17.66 9.94 -13.29
N ARG A 108 17.62 10.52 -14.49
CA ARG A 108 17.95 9.80 -15.73
C ARG A 108 19.38 9.26 -15.72
N VAL A 109 20.35 10.03 -15.24
CA VAL A 109 21.76 9.61 -15.13
C VAL A 109 21.91 8.50 -14.07
N ALA A 110 21.26 8.63 -12.91
CA ALA A 110 21.27 7.61 -11.87
C ALA A 110 20.66 6.29 -12.37
N VAL A 111 19.50 6.35 -13.04
CA VAL A 111 18.83 5.19 -13.64
C VAL A 111 19.71 4.55 -14.72
N ARG A 112 20.42 5.33 -15.55
CA ARG A 112 21.36 4.79 -16.55
C ARG A 112 22.55 4.11 -15.88
N ARG A 113 23.23 4.78 -14.94
CA ARG A 113 24.37 4.21 -14.21
C ARG A 113 23.99 2.93 -13.46
N TRP A 114 22.80 2.90 -12.87
CA TRP A 114 22.28 1.72 -12.19
C TRP A 114 21.91 0.60 -13.17
N LYS A 115 21.27 0.93 -14.30
CA LYS A 115 21.03 -0.02 -15.39
C LYS A 115 22.34 -0.62 -15.87
N ASP A 116 23.37 0.20 -16.05
CA ASP A 116 24.70 -0.25 -16.47
C ASP A 116 25.33 -1.12 -15.38
N ALA A 117 25.21 -0.78 -14.10
CA ALA A 117 25.67 -1.60 -12.97
C ALA A 117 24.92 -2.95 -12.87
N ILE A 118 23.62 -2.99 -13.15
CA ILE A 118 22.87 -4.26 -13.25
C ILE A 118 23.35 -5.07 -14.43
N ILE A 119 23.52 -4.43 -15.59
CA ILE A 119 24.02 -5.08 -16.80
C ILE A 119 25.42 -5.64 -16.54
N ASP A 120 26.27 -4.93 -15.81
CA ASP A 120 27.63 -5.36 -15.50
C ASP A 120 27.66 -6.43 -14.42
N THR A 121 26.78 -6.37 -13.40
CA THR A 121 26.60 -7.44 -12.41
C THR A 121 26.03 -8.71 -13.07
N THR A 122 25.10 -8.56 -14.01
CA THR A 122 24.58 -9.69 -14.81
C THR A 122 25.62 -10.23 -15.78
N LYS A 123 26.45 -9.38 -16.42
CA LYS A 123 27.57 -9.80 -17.26
C LYS A 123 28.67 -10.52 -16.49
N ALA A 124 29.05 -10.00 -15.32
CA ALA A 124 30.03 -10.62 -14.43
C ALA A 124 29.57 -12.00 -13.93
N THR A 125 28.26 -12.21 -13.84
CA THR A 125 27.65 -13.50 -13.47
C THR A 125 27.21 -14.35 -14.68
N SER A 126 27.33 -13.83 -15.91
CA SER A 126 26.91 -14.48 -17.16
C SER A 126 28.07 -14.93 -18.07
N SER A 127 29.18 -15.41 -17.51
CA SER A 127 30.10 -16.26 -18.28
C SER A 127 29.42 -17.55 -18.79
N VAL A 128 28.16 -17.83 -18.43
CA VAL A 128 27.35 -18.91 -19.00
C VAL A 128 25.91 -18.42 -19.28
N CYS A 129 25.66 -18.14 -20.57
CA CYS A 129 24.40 -18.02 -21.33
C CYS A 129 23.07 -17.67 -20.63
N PHE A 130 22.48 -16.50 -20.93
CA PHE A 130 21.26 -16.31 -21.78
C PHE A 130 20.80 -14.84 -21.80
N HIS A 131 20.36 -14.34 -22.96
CA HIS A 131 19.78 -13.01 -23.14
C HIS A 131 18.30 -12.99 -22.74
N SER A 132 17.89 -12.09 -21.85
CA SER A 132 16.49 -11.67 -21.67
C SER A 132 16.40 -10.16 -21.85
N ARG A 133 15.74 -9.72 -22.91
CA ARG A 133 15.54 -8.29 -23.23
C ARG A 133 14.34 -7.75 -22.45
N ILE A 134 14.58 -6.98 -21.39
CA ILE A 134 13.59 -6.03 -20.86
C ILE A 134 13.66 -4.77 -21.72
N LYS A 135 12.63 -4.50 -22.53
CA LYS A 135 12.48 -3.21 -23.24
C LYS A 135 11.70 -2.25 -22.35
N LEU A 136 12.40 -1.40 -21.61
CA LEU A 136 11.81 -0.17 -21.07
C LEU A 136 11.88 0.88 -22.20
N VAL A 137 10.75 1.22 -22.80
CA VAL A 137 10.67 2.27 -23.81
C VAL A 137 10.47 3.60 -23.09
N VAL A 138 11.52 4.41 -23.05
CA VAL A 138 11.43 5.84 -22.75
C VAL A 138 11.44 6.53 -24.10
N THR A 139 10.27 6.90 -24.64
CA THR A 139 10.21 7.66 -25.89
C THR A 139 10.65 9.10 -25.63
N GLY A 140 11.88 9.40 -26.04
CA GLY A 140 12.31 10.75 -26.40
C GLY A 140 11.73 11.13 -27.76
N SER A 141 11.30 12.38 -27.85
CA SER A 141 10.68 13.04 -29.00
C SER A 141 11.55 13.05 -30.25
N GLU A 142 11.11 12.36 -31.31
CA GLU A 142 11.43 12.72 -32.70
C GLU A 142 10.19 12.54 -33.58
N LEU A 143 9.96 13.54 -34.43
CA LEU A 143 8.81 13.66 -35.34
C LEU A 143 8.99 12.72 -36.54
N PHE A 144 8.13 11.72 -36.66
CA PHE A 144 7.95 10.93 -37.88
C PHE A 144 6.45 10.80 -38.25
N PRO A 145 6.12 10.64 -39.54
CA PRO A 145 4.78 10.87 -40.05
C PRO A 145 3.79 9.74 -39.71
N ILE A 146 2.54 10.17 -39.53
CA ILE A 146 1.40 9.40 -39.03
C ILE A 146 0.92 8.41 -40.09
N TYR A 147 1.13 7.11 -39.84
CA TYR A 147 0.26 6.06 -40.37
C TYR A 147 -0.71 5.65 -39.27
N SER A 148 -2.00 5.94 -39.47
CA SER A 148 -3.08 5.61 -38.54
C SER A 148 -3.31 4.09 -38.52
N ARG A 149 -2.67 3.40 -37.57
CA ARG A 149 -3.13 2.10 -37.09
C ARG A 149 -3.99 2.35 -35.86
N SER A 150 -5.22 1.87 -35.87
CA SER A 150 -6.07 1.85 -34.67
C SER A 150 -5.36 1.01 -33.61
N TRP A 151 -4.83 1.67 -32.61
CA TRP A 151 -4.36 1.01 -31.40
C TRP A 151 -5.61 0.61 -30.63
N ASP A 152 -5.92 -0.69 -30.63
CA ASP A 152 -6.80 -1.26 -29.63
C ASP A 152 -6.20 -0.88 -28.27
N VAL A 153 -6.87 0.04 -27.56
CA VAL A 153 -6.46 0.49 -26.23
C VAL A 153 -6.53 -0.76 -25.33
N PRO A 154 -5.40 -1.28 -24.84
CA PRO A 154 -5.41 -2.42 -23.94
C PRO A 154 -6.22 -2.01 -22.71
N SER A 155 -7.20 -2.83 -22.32
CA SER A 155 -7.91 -2.64 -21.07
C SER A 155 -6.88 -2.53 -19.93
N PRO A 156 -7.04 -1.57 -19.00
CA PRO A 156 -6.07 -1.36 -17.93
C PRO A 156 -5.92 -2.66 -17.12
N PRO A 157 -4.69 -3.04 -16.74
CA PRO A 157 -4.44 -4.25 -15.95
C PRO A 157 -5.27 -4.18 -14.66
N THR A 158 -6.16 -5.15 -14.47
CA THR A 158 -7.29 -5.11 -13.52
C THR A 158 -6.93 -5.60 -12.11
N SER A 159 -5.65 -5.72 -11.78
CA SER A 159 -5.17 -5.88 -10.42
C SER A 159 -3.67 -5.60 -10.38
N SER A 160 -3.27 -4.46 -9.79
CA SER A 160 -1.85 -4.24 -9.49
C SER A 160 -1.44 -5.30 -8.47
N SER A 161 -0.38 -6.04 -8.78
CA SER A 161 0.22 -6.94 -7.80
C SER A 161 0.62 -6.12 -6.57
N LEU A 162 0.55 -6.69 -5.35
CA LEU A 162 1.11 -6.03 -4.15
C LEU A 162 2.57 -5.64 -4.33
N HIS A 163 3.23 -6.34 -5.22
CA HIS A 163 4.62 -6.24 -5.62
C HIS A 163 4.86 -5.32 -6.84
N ASP A 164 3.83 -4.63 -7.32
CA ASP A 164 3.92 -3.70 -8.43
C ASP A 164 4.74 -2.47 -8.02
N ILE A 165 5.77 -2.18 -8.81
CA ILE A 165 6.67 -1.05 -8.62
C ILE A 165 5.95 0.29 -8.70
N ARG A 166 4.83 0.39 -9.43
CA ARG A 166 4.02 1.61 -9.47
C ARG A 166 3.47 1.96 -8.09
N MET A 167 3.27 0.96 -7.24
CA MET A 167 2.83 1.22 -5.87
C MET A 167 3.95 1.73 -4.99
N ALA A 168 5.21 1.51 -5.37
CA ALA A 168 6.37 2.12 -4.72
C ALA A 168 6.44 3.64 -4.95
N THR A 169 5.56 4.21 -5.78
CA THR A 169 5.44 5.67 -5.91
C THR A 169 4.34 6.28 -5.05
N SER A 170 3.60 5.50 -4.27
CA SER A 170 2.64 6.06 -3.32
C SER A 170 3.33 6.38 -2.00
N ARG A 171 3.16 7.61 -1.50
CA ARG A 171 3.56 8.02 -0.14
C ARG A 171 2.57 7.55 0.92
N LEU A 172 1.37 7.14 0.50
CA LEU A 172 0.27 6.77 1.39
C LEU A 172 0.31 5.30 1.80
N ARG A 173 1.31 4.57 1.31
CA ARG A 173 1.42 3.12 1.39
C ARG A 173 2.83 2.75 1.84
N ALA A 174 2.94 1.73 2.70
CA ALA A 174 4.23 1.19 3.06
C ALA A 174 4.94 0.59 1.83
N PRO A 175 6.22 0.93 1.59
CA PRO A 175 7.01 0.26 0.58
C PRO A 175 7.20 -1.21 0.96
N ILE A 176 7.23 -2.07 -0.05
CA ILE A 176 7.57 -3.49 0.13
C ILE A 176 8.96 -3.74 -0.43
N LEU A 177 9.92 -3.90 0.48
CA LEU A 177 11.25 -4.39 0.17
C LEU A 177 11.25 -5.90 0.12
N ARG A 178 12.20 -6.44 -0.63
CA ARG A 178 12.35 -7.87 -0.83
C ARG A 178 13.69 -8.33 -0.32
N VAL A 179 13.65 -9.46 0.36
CA VAL A 179 14.81 -10.26 0.76
C VAL A 179 14.58 -11.70 0.32
N PHE A 180 15.64 -12.48 0.23
CA PHE A 180 15.56 -13.90 -0.07
C PHE A 180 16.43 -14.66 0.94
N HIS A 181 15.77 -15.23 1.94
CA HIS A 181 16.34 -16.17 2.89
C HIS A 181 15.44 -17.41 2.94
N PRO A 182 15.89 -18.58 2.45
CA PRO A 182 15.07 -19.79 2.51
C PRO A 182 14.77 -20.16 3.96
N CYS A 183 13.51 -20.22 4.35
CA CYS A 183 13.08 -20.69 5.66
C CYS A 183 11.66 -21.28 5.61
N THR A 184 11.35 -22.19 6.54
CA THR A 184 10.00 -22.74 6.74
C THR A 184 9.20 -22.00 7.80
N GLU A 185 9.90 -21.34 8.72
CA GLU A 185 9.36 -20.54 9.81
C GLU A 185 10.08 -19.19 9.81
N VAL A 186 9.39 -18.14 10.29
CA VAL A 186 9.98 -16.80 10.45
C VAL A 186 10.42 -16.65 11.90
N ASP A 187 11.43 -17.43 12.27
CA ASP A 187 12.05 -17.43 13.60
C ASP A 187 13.12 -16.31 13.72
N GLU A 188 13.71 -16.18 14.91
CA GLU A 188 14.76 -15.17 15.18
C GLU A 188 15.96 -15.33 14.22
N ASN A 189 16.33 -16.56 13.87
CA ASN A 189 17.44 -16.82 12.94
C ASN A 189 17.13 -16.32 11.52
N ALA A 190 15.92 -16.62 11.02
CA ALA A 190 15.48 -16.14 9.71
C ALA A 190 15.38 -14.61 9.67
N ILE A 191 14.94 -13.99 10.77
CA ILE A 191 14.88 -12.53 10.92
C ILE A 191 16.30 -11.94 10.85
N VAL A 192 17.22 -12.38 11.71
CA VAL A 192 18.62 -11.90 11.73
C VAL A 192 19.30 -12.07 10.36
N ALA A 193 19.01 -13.16 9.65
CA ALA A 193 19.53 -13.37 8.30
C ALA A 193 18.95 -12.37 7.28
N CYS A 194 17.67 -12.00 7.41
CA CYS A 194 17.06 -10.95 6.59
C CYS A 194 17.66 -9.58 6.91
N GLU A 195 17.87 -9.25 8.19
CA GLU A 195 18.51 -8.01 8.65
C GLU A 195 19.94 -7.90 8.10
N THR A 196 20.74 -8.95 8.28
CA THR A 196 22.11 -9.04 7.76
C THR A 196 22.15 -8.81 6.24
N GLN A 197 21.21 -9.41 5.50
CA GLN A 197 21.14 -9.22 4.05
C GLN A 197 20.81 -7.78 3.64
N LEU A 198 20.00 -7.06 4.43
CA LEU A 198 19.69 -5.65 4.19
C LEU A 198 20.88 -4.76 4.55
N ASP A 199 21.57 -5.05 5.65
CA ASP A 199 22.78 -4.35 6.10
C ASP A 199 23.92 -4.49 5.09
N GLU A 200 24.27 -5.72 4.70
CA GLU A 200 25.28 -6.00 3.67
C GLU A 200 24.95 -5.36 2.31
N ALA A 201 23.66 -5.16 2.01
CA ALA A 201 23.21 -4.50 0.80
C ALA A 201 23.26 -2.96 0.87
N GLY A 202 23.58 -2.39 2.05
CA GLY A 202 23.50 -0.95 2.32
C GLY A 202 22.07 -0.42 2.26
N LEU A 203 21.08 -1.25 2.58
CA LEU A 203 19.65 -0.89 2.54
C LEU A 203 19.09 -0.60 3.93
N TRP A 204 19.71 -1.13 4.99
CA TRP A 204 19.25 -1.01 6.36
C TRP A 204 19.12 0.46 6.80
N GLU A 205 20.14 1.28 6.53
CA GLU A 205 20.17 2.70 6.88
C GLU A 205 19.12 3.55 6.14
N HIS A 206 18.44 2.97 5.15
CA HIS A 206 17.39 3.64 4.37
C HIS A 206 15.97 3.21 4.78
N LEU A 207 15.84 2.28 5.73
CA LEU A 207 14.54 1.87 6.25
C LEU A 207 13.94 2.98 7.12
N SER A 208 12.65 3.21 6.95
CA SER A 208 11.84 4.05 7.83
C SER A 208 10.94 3.19 8.70
N THR A 209 10.64 3.66 9.92
CA THR A 209 9.69 2.98 10.80
C THR A 209 8.38 2.73 10.06
N GLY A 210 8.00 1.46 10.05
CA GLY A 210 6.81 0.96 9.41
C GLY A 210 7.02 0.37 8.01
N ASP A 211 8.21 0.44 7.42
CA ASP A 211 8.51 -0.20 6.14
C ASP A 211 8.33 -1.71 6.21
N ILE A 212 7.87 -2.31 5.10
CA ILE A 212 7.61 -3.75 5.02
C ILE A 212 8.76 -4.44 4.30
N VAL A 213 9.27 -5.49 4.91
CA VAL A 213 10.20 -6.44 4.31
C VAL A 213 9.48 -7.76 4.06
N CYS A 214 9.56 -8.24 2.82
CA CYS A 214 8.97 -9.49 2.37
C CYS A 214 10.08 -10.49 2.06
N ASN A 215 10.17 -11.56 2.86
CA ASN A 215 11.07 -12.67 2.58
C ASN A 215 10.45 -13.60 1.53
N LEU A 216 10.95 -13.52 0.30
CA LEU A 216 10.52 -14.38 -0.81
C LEU A 216 11.06 -15.82 -0.72
N GLY A 217 11.95 -16.08 0.23
CA GLY A 217 12.44 -17.42 0.56
C GLY A 217 11.55 -18.16 1.56
N TYR A 218 10.60 -17.47 2.21
CA TYR A 218 9.70 -18.08 3.18
C TYR A 218 8.71 -19.03 2.49
N MET A 219 8.69 -20.28 2.93
CA MET A 219 7.80 -21.34 2.45
C MET A 219 7.26 -22.10 3.68
N PRO A 220 6.09 -21.71 4.23
CA PRO A 220 5.53 -22.39 5.39
C PRO A 220 5.37 -23.88 5.11
N ALA A 221 5.60 -24.72 6.12
CA ALA A 221 5.26 -26.13 6.01
C ALA A 221 3.78 -26.24 5.65
N GLU A 222 3.45 -27.08 4.65
CA GLU A 222 2.05 -27.42 4.42
C GLU A 222 1.59 -28.14 5.68
N GLU A 223 0.74 -27.49 6.48
CA GLU A 223 0.10 -28.17 7.60
C GLU A 223 -0.59 -29.40 7.00
N GLU A 224 -0.18 -30.59 7.44
CA GLU A 224 -0.79 -31.86 7.03
C GLU A 224 -2.23 -31.89 7.54
N HIS A 225 -3.12 -31.16 6.86
CA HIS A 225 -4.54 -31.21 7.09
C HIS A 225 -5.04 -32.55 6.58
N ASN A 226 -4.97 -33.54 7.47
CA ASN A 226 -5.85 -34.71 7.47
C ASN A 226 -7.31 -34.23 7.56
N SER A 227 -7.93 -33.75 6.48
CA SER A 227 -9.38 -33.81 6.28
C SER A 227 -9.84 -33.21 4.95
N SER A 228 -10.50 -34.08 4.18
CA SER A 228 -11.70 -33.79 3.40
C SER A 228 -11.59 -32.71 2.31
N SER A 229 -11.39 -33.19 1.09
CA SER A 229 -11.71 -32.52 -0.17
C SER A 229 -13.04 -31.74 -0.12
N ASP A 230 -12.97 -30.44 0.12
CA ASP A 230 -13.96 -29.52 -0.45
C ASP A 230 -13.27 -28.24 -0.90
N VAL A 231 -13.24 -28.08 -2.21
CA VAL A 231 -12.36 -27.19 -2.97
C VAL A 231 -13.03 -25.83 -3.06
N SER A 232 -12.89 -25.02 -2.02
CA SER A 232 -13.12 -23.58 -2.13
C SER A 232 -11.94 -22.85 -1.51
N SER A 233 -11.02 -22.44 -2.37
CA SER A 233 -9.86 -21.62 -2.05
C SER A 233 -10.32 -20.23 -1.63
N GLU A 234 -10.79 -20.10 -0.39
CA GLU A 234 -10.94 -18.80 0.27
C GLU A 234 -9.54 -18.12 0.27
N PRO A 235 -9.38 -16.92 -0.30
CA PRO A 235 -8.09 -16.24 -0.46
C PRO A 235 -7.47 -15.69 0.84
N GLY A 236 -7.90 -16.18 2.01
CA GLY A 236 -7.41 -15.78 3.32
C GLY A 236 -6.52 -16.86 3.96
N SER A 237 -5.42 -17.24 3.31
CA SER A 237 -4.45 -18.16 3.93
C SER A 237 -3.91 -17.54 5.23
N PRO A 238 -4.04 -18.19 6.40
CA PRO A 238 -3.77 -17.58 7.70
C PRO A 238 -2.29 -17.26 7.99
N ASN A 239 -1.34 -17.62 7.12
CA ASN A 239 0.09 -17.61 7.48
C ASN A 239 0.96 -16.66 6.64
N ARG A 240 0.41 -15.57 6.09
CA ARG A 240 1.28 -14.55 5.47
C ARG A 240 1.88 -13.64 6.54
N VAL A 241 3.01 -14.06 7.08
CA VAL A 241 3.84 -13.26 7.97
C VAL A 241 4.64 -12.26 7.14
N TRP A 242 4.53 -11.00 7.51
CA TRP A 242 5.35 -9.90 7.00
C TRP A 242 6.42 -9.56 8.04
N LEU A 243 7.54 -8.97 7.60
CA LEU A 243 8.49 -8.36 8.52
C LEU A 243 8.28 -6.85 8.46
N LEU A 244 8.07 -6.22 9.61
CA LEU A 244 7.89 -4.78 9.75
C LEU A 244 9.13 -4.21 10.43
N PHE A 245 9.70 -3.14 9.88
CA PHE A 245 10.77 -2.43 10.55
C PHE A 245 10.20 -1.46 11.59
N ASP A 246 10.44 -1.69 12.88
CA ASP A 246 9.89 -0.85 13.95
C ASP A 246 10.73 0.41 14.26
N GLY A 247 11.83 0.60 13.53
CA GLY A 247 12.83 1.64 13.75
C GLY A 247 14.11 1.13 14.42
N GLN A 248 14.10 -0.09 14.95
CA GLN A 248 15.26 -0.74 15.57
C GLN A 248 15.56 -2.10 14.94
N ALA A 249 14.54 -2.92 14.71
CA ALA A 249 14.66 -4.29 14.22
C ALA A 249 13.50 -4.67 13.30
N LEU A 250 13.62 -5.82 12.65
CA LEU A 250 12.52 -6.45 11.92
C LEU A 250 11.66 -7.28 12.87
N VAL A 251 10.37 -6.96 12.95
CA VAL A 251 9.39 -7.64 13.79
C VAL A 251 8.39 -8.41 12.92
N PRO A 252 8.09 -9.68 13.21
CA PRO A 252 7.08 -10.43 12.47
C PRO A 252 5.69 -9.86 12.73
N TYR A 253 4.91 -9.71 11.66
CA TYR A 253 3.58 -9.14 11.68
C TYR A 253 2.63 -9.91 10.76
N ALA A 254 1.50 -10.36 11.31
CA ALA A 254 0.47 -11.08 10.57
C ALA A 254 -0.87 -10.33 10.69
N PRO A 255 -1.30 -9.58 9.66
CA PRO A 255 -2.62 -8.96 9.64
C PRO A 255 -3.73 -10.00 9.87
N PRO A 256 -4.76 -9.71 10.69
CA PRO A 256 -5.11 -8.41 11.25
C PRO A 256 -4.67 -8.21 12.71
N ALA A 257 -3.54 -8.81 13.12
CA ALA A 257 -2.98 -8.58 14.44
C ALA A 257 -2.77 -7.08 14.72
N GLN A 258 -2.60 -6.73 16.00
CA GLN A 258 -2.26 -5.36 16.36
C GLN A 258 -0.89 -4.98 15.77
N LEU A 259 -0.79 -3.76 15.24
CA LEU A 259 0.46 -3.26 14.68
C LEU A 259 1.53 -3.15 15.77
N PRO A 260 2.74 -3.71 15.56
CA PRO A 260 3.84 -3.64 16.51
C PRO A 260 4.58 -2.29 16.38
N LEU A 261 3.85 -1.19 16.52
CA LEU A 261 4.38 0.16 16.46
C LEU A 261 4.04 0.92 17.75
N ALA A 262 5.01 1.65 18.29
CA ALA A 262 4.81 2.45 19.50
C ALA A 262 3.82 3.61 19.28
N ASP A 263 3.88 4.25 18.11
CA ASP A 263 2.97 5.33 17.74
C ASP A 263 2.56 5.26 16.26
N PRO A 264 1.41 4.65 15.94
CA PRO A 264 0.91 4.56 14.57
C PRO A 264 0.53 5.92 13.94
N LEU A 265 0.37 6.99 14.73
CA LEU A 265 0.03 8.31 14.19
C LEU A 265 1.22 8.98 13.48
N THR A 266 2.44 8.50 13.73
CA THR A 266 3.64 8.97 13.02
C THR A 266 3.74 8.44 11.59
N LEU A 267 2.97 7.40 11.24
CA LEU A 267 2.94 6.84 9.89
C LEU A 267 2.50 7.89 8.88
N PRO A 268 3.05 7.89 7.64
CA PRO A 268 2.70 8.89 6.62
C PRO A 268 1.20 8.98 6.31
N SER A 269 0.45 7.90 6.50
CA SER A 269 -0.98 7.84 6.20
C SER A 269 -1.68 6.80 7.09
N PRO A 270 -2.97 6.97 7.44
CA PRO A 270 -3.77 5.90 8.04
C PRO A 270 -3.88 4.66 7.15
N LEU A 271 -3.77 4.83 5.83
CA LEU A 271 -3.91 3.76 4.84
C LEU A 271 -2.58 3.01 4.58
N TYR A 272 -1.51 3.32 5.33
CA TYR A 272 -0.15 2.82 5.07
C TYR A 272 -0.10 1.31 4.86
N TYR A 273 -0.84 0.56 5.69
CA TYR A 273 -0.90 -0.90 5.63
C TYR A 273 -2.12 -1.49 4.93
N ALA A 274 -3.09 -0.69 4.47
CA ALA A 274 -4.38 -1.20 3.97
C ALA A 274 -4.22 -2.30 2.89
N HIS A 275 -3.16 -2.20 2.07
CA HIS A 275 -2.86 -3.12 0.99
C HIS A 275 -2.36 -4.52 1.43
N ILE A 276 -1.86 -4.71 2.66
CA ILE A 276 -1.45 -6.03 3.16
C ILE A 276 -2.54 -6.75 3.96
N PHE A 277 -3.67 -6.09 4.21
CA PHE A 277 -4.78 -6.70 4.93
C PHE A 277 -5.60 -7.60 4.00
N PRO A 278 -5.99 -8.80 4.47
CA PRO A 278 -6.88 -9.66 3.70
C PRO A 278 -8.27 -8.99 3.62
N PRO A 279 -8.83 -8.76 2.41
CA PRO A 279 -10.21 -8.28 2.29
C PRO A 279 -11.18 -9.26 2.96
N PRO A 280 -12.23 -8.79 3.66
CA PRO A 280 -12.67 -7.40 3.84
C PRO A 280 -12.17 -6.76 5.16
N THR A 281 -11.01 -7.16 5.65
CA THR A 281 -10.56 -6.79 7.00
C THR A 281 -9.96 -5.39 7.02
N ASN A 282 -10.43 -4.58 7.96
CA ASN A 282 -9.94 -3.22 8.17
C ASN A 282 -8.77 -3.19 9.18
N PRO A 283 -7.78 -2.31 9.00
CA PRO A 283 -6.72 -2.10 9.98
C PRO A 283 -7.27 -1.65 11.33
N THR A 284 -6.69 -2.19 12.41
CA THR A 284 -6.98 -1.72 13.78
C THR A 284 -5.75 -1.11 14.42
N PHE A 285 -5.97 -0.04 15.16
CA PHE A 285 -4.93 0.75 15.80
C PHE A 285 -5.27 0.95 17.27
N MET A 286 -4.27 0.94 18.12
CA MET A 286 -4.37 1.48 19.47
C MET A 286 -3.89 2.92 19.41
N LEU A 287 -4.79 3.89 19.62
CA LEU A 287 -4.51 5.30 19.43
C LEU A 287 -4.96 6.11 20.64
N THR A 288 -4.13 7.09 20.99
CA THR A 288 -4.54 8.25 21.78
C THR A 288 -4.79 9.40 20.82
N LEU A 289 -6.04 9.84 20.67
CA LEU A 289 -6.33 10.93 19.75
C LEU A 289 -5.77 12.25 20.31
N PRO A 290 -5.16 13.12 19.47
CA PRO A 290 -4.74 14.43 19.91
C PRO A 290 -5.95 15.26 20.34
N HIS A 291 -5.74 16.12 21.35
CA HIS A 291 -6.78 17.03 21.80
C HIS A 291 -7.27 17.89 20.63
N SER A 292 -8.57 17.86 20.38
CA SER A 292 -9.21 18.62 19.31
C SER A 292 -10.27 19.56 19.86
N ALA A 293 -10.48 20.68 19.16
CA ALA A 293 -11.56 21.61 19.46
C ALA A 293 -12.94 20.92 19.39
N ALA A 294 -13.95 21.57 19.96
CA ALA A 294 -15.28 21.01 20.16
C ALA A 294 -15.82 20.28 18.89
N PRO A 295 -16.02 18.94 18.94
CA PRO A 295 -16.45 18.17 17.78
C PRO A 295 -17.89 18.49 17.39
N GLN A 296 -18.19 18.46 16.09
CA GLN A 296 -19.59 18.44 15.65
C GLN A 296 -20.13 17.01 15.79
N LEU A 297 -20.96 16.78 16.81
CA LEU A 297 -21.59 15.49 17.08
C LEU A 297 -22.98 15.39 16.43
N SER A 298 -23.27 14.23 15.84
CA SER A 298 -24.60 13.88 15.34
C SER A 298 -24.94 12.42 15.62
N LEU A 299 -26.22 12.13 15.91
CA LEU A 299 -26.72 10.76 16.03
C LEU A 299 -27.30 10.34 14.69
N VAL A 300 -26.71 9.32 14.07
CA VAL A 300 -27.17 8.77 12.79
C VAL A 300 -27.72 7.37 13.00
N HIS A 301 -28.59 6.92 12.10
CA HIS A 301 -29.06 5.53 12.07
C HIS A 301 -28.64 4.89 10.76
N LEU A 302 -28.04 3.69 10.86
CA LEU A 302 -27.60 2.89 9.72
C LEU A 302 -28.45 1.62 9.66
N PRO A 303 -29.02 1.26 8.51
CA PRO A 303 -29.64 -0.05 8.33
C PRO A 303 -28.54 -1.11 8.34
N VAL A 304 -28.67 -2.11 9.21
CA VAL A 304 -27.74 -3.24 9.32
C VAL A 304 -28.52 -4.53 9.16
N GLU A 305 -27.98 -5.47 8.39
CA GLU A 305 -28.55 -6.81 8.26
C GLU A 305 -28.00 -7.70 9.37
N VAL A 306 -28.89 -8.27 10.17
CA VAL A 306 -28.56 -9.20 11.27
C VAL A 306 -29.21 -10.54 10.97
N ARG A 307 -28.52 -11.65 11.27
CA ARG A 307 -29.10 -12.98 11.08
C ARG A 307 -30.38 -13.13 11.89
N SER A 308 -31.42 -13.64 11.24
CA SER A 308 -32.71 -13.89 11.88
C SER A 308 -32.60 -15.09 12.83
N PRO A 309 -33.04 -14.96 14.10
CA PRO A 309 -33.17 -16.12 14.98
C PRO A 309 -34.22 -17.13 14.49
N GLN A 310 -35.18 -16.69 13.68
CA GLN A 310 -36.33 -17.48 13.24
C GLN A 310 -36.12 -18.14 11.86
N SER A 311 -35.06 -17.79 11.14
CA SER A 311 -34.77 -18.36 9.82
C SER A 311 -33.26 -18.59 9.67
N PRO A 312 -32.80 -19.85 9.53
CA PRO A 312 -31.37 -20.19 9.45
C PRO A 312 -30.60 -19.45 8.34
N SER A 313 -31.29 -19.07 7.26
CA SER A 313 -30.75 -18.34 6.11
C SER A 313 -31.31 -16.92 5.97
N GLY A 314 -32.20 -16.50 6.88
CA GLY A 314 -32.85 -15.20 6.82
C GLY A 314 -32.02 -14.10 7.47
N PHE A 315 -32.13 -12.90 6.90
CA PHE A 315 -31.59 -11.67 7.49
C PHE A 315 -32.74 -10.70 7.80
N VAL A 316 -32.63 -9.98 8.91
CA VAL A 316 -33.53 -8.89 9.27
C VAL A 316 -32.76 -7.58 9.21
N ARG A 317 -33.35 -6.56 8.59
CA ARG A 317 -32.81 -5.21 8.60
C ARG A 317 -33.22 -4.51 9.88
N VAL A 318 -32.23 -4.18 10.71
CA VAL A 318 -32.42 -3.42 11.94
C VAL A 318 -31.80 -2.03 11.80
N LYS A 319 -32.37 -1.04 12.48
CA LYS A 319 -31.76 0.29 12.58
C LYS A 319 -30.74 0.26 13.70
N ARG A 320 -29.47 0.53 13.39
CA ARG A 320 -28.40 0.69 14.38
C ARG A 320 -28.05 2.16 14.49
N TYR A 321 -28.22 2.72 15.68
CA TYR A 321 -27.82 4.10 15.96
C TYR A 321 -26.31 4.17 16.20
N LYS A 322 -25.68 5.25 15.74
CA LYS A 322 -24.24 5.53 15.86
C LYS A 322 -24.03 7.02 16.13
N TRP A 323 -23.12 7.36 17.03
CA TRP A 323 -22.64 8.73 17.16
C TRP A 323 -21.54 8.97 16.14
N ILE A 324 -21.66 10.06 15.38
CA ILE A 324 -20.63 10.53 14.44
C ILE A 324 -20.11 11.86 14.94
N ALA A 325 -18.81 11.93 15.18
CA ALA A 325 -18.10 13.16 15.50
C ALA A 325 -17.22 13.57 14.31
N HIS A 326 -17.41 14.80 13.84
CA HIS A 326 -16.55 15.39 12.81
C HIS A 326 -15.51 16.29 13.47
N LEU A 327 -14.24 16.02 13.16
CA LEU A 327 -13.12 16.91 13.47
C LEU A 327 -12.61 17.51 12.16
N PRO A 328 -12.50 18.85 12.07
CA PRO A 328 -12.00 19.49 10.87
C PRO A 328 -10.55 19.10 10.60
N ALA A 329 -10.13 19.24 9.34
CA ALA A 329 -8.71 19.16 9.00
C ALA A 329 -7.96 20.26 9.77
N GLN A 330 -6.89 19.88 10.44
CA GLN A 330 -6.10 20.78 11.27
C GLN A 330 -4.67 20.24 11.31
N ALA A 331 -3.69 21.13 11.20
CA ALA A 331 -2.30 20.78 11.42
C ALA A 331 -2.11 20.34 12.88
N ARG A 332 -1.79 19.06 13.05
CA ARG A 332 -1.53 18.38 14.31
C ARG A 332 -0.05 18.02 14.33
N PRO A 333 0.78 18.69 15.15
CA PRO A 333 2.20 18.38 15.24
C PRO A 333 2.43 16.91 15.60
N GLY A 334 3.44 16.28 14.98
CA GLY A 334 3.80 14.88 15.24
C GLY A 334 2.98 13.84 14.47
N LEU A 335 1.87 14.22 13.85
CA LEU A 335 1.08 13.33 12.99
C LEU A 335 1.65 13.30 11.57
N GLY A 336 1.67 12.12 10.96
CA GLY A 336 1.98 11.98 9.54
C GLY A 336 0.99 12.73 8.65
N GLU A 337 1.42 13.06 7.44
CA GLU A 337 0.71 14.01 6.56
C GLU A 337 -0.71 13.55 6.20
N GLY A 338 -0.91 12.26 5.93
CA GLY A 338 -2.22 11.67 5.65
C GLY A 338 -3.18 11.65 6.85
N TRP A 339 -2.69 11.92 8.06
CA TRP A 339 -3.54 12.07 9.25
C TRP A 339 -4.04 13.49 9.46
N GLN A 340 -3.55 14.47 8.69
CA GLN A 340 -3.89 15.90 8.87
C GLN A 340 -5.28 16.27 8.34
N GLY A 341 -5.91 15.36 7.58
CA GLY A 341 -7.24 15.53 7.02
C GLY A 341 -8.38 15.59 8.05
N GLN A 342 -9.60 15.66 7.52
CA GLN A 342 -10.83 15.61 8.30
C GLN A 342 -10.95 14.24 8.96
N TRP A 343 -11.25 14.19 10.25
CA TRP A 343 -11.56 12.91 10.92
C TRP A 343 -13.06 12.77 11.12
N VAL A 344 -13.56 11.57 10.82
CA VAL A 344 -14.92 11.15 11.12
C VAL A 344 -14.83 9.97 12.08
N LEU A 345 -15.23 10.22 13.33
CA LEU A 345 -15.13 9.24 14.40
C LEU A 345 -16.52 8.65 14.67
N GLU A 346 -16.62 7.34 14.61
CA GLU A 346 -17.86 6.58 14.79
C GLU A 346 -17.86 5.88 16.16
N GLY A 347 -18.82 6.22 17.01
CA GLY A 347 -19.09 5.57 18.29
C GLY A 347 -20.43 4.83 18.30
N GLU A 348 -20.66 3.99 19.31
CA GLU A 348 -21.95 3.34 19.53
C GLU A 348 -23.05 4.38 19.82
N GLY A 349 -24.27 4.22 19.28
CA GLY A 349 -25.36 5.19 19.40
C GLY A 349 -26.06 5.25 20.77
N THR A 350 -25.42 4.75 21.82
CA THR A 350 -25.90 4.82 23.21
C THR A 350 -25.42 6.11 23.89
N THR A 351 -25.93 6.41 25.08
CA THR A 351 -25.44 7.54 25.90
C THR A 351 -24.01 7.30 26.38
N GLU A 352 -23.66 6.05 26.67
CA GLU A 352 -22.34 5.60 27.09
C GLU A 352 -21.37 5.69 25.92
N GLY A 353 -21.78 5.23 24.73
CA GLY A 353 -21.01 5.37 23.50
C GLY A 353 -20.71 6.83 23.14
N LYS A 354 -21.67 7.75 23.39
CA LYS A 354 -21.45 9.19 23.29
C LYS A 354 -20.36 9.68 24.24
N ALA A 355 -20.46 9.28 25.51
CA ALA A 355 -19.54 9.70 26.56
C ALA A 355 -18.13 9.19 26.27
N MET A 356 -17.98 7.92 25.88
CA MET A 356 -16.70 7.32 25.48
C MET A 356 -16.10 8.03 24.26
N LEU A 357 -16.91 8.34 23.24
CA LEU A 357 -16.44 9.06 22.06
C LEU A 357 -15.94 10.47 22.41
N LEU A 358 -16.69 11.19 23.25
CA LEU A 358 -16.29 12.52 23.72
C LEU A 358 -15.04 12.47 24.62
N GLU A 359 -14.92 11.46 25.49
CA GLU A 359 -13.73 11.25 26.32
C GLU A 359 -12.49 11.01 25.46
N ALA A 360 -12.60 10.18 24.42
CA ALA A 360 -11.50 9.92 23.52
C ALA A 360 -11.07 11.17 22.73
N ILE A 361 -12.01 12.02 22.30
CA ILE A 361 -11.72 13.28 21.58
C ILE A 361 -11.06 14.33 22.47
N ARG A 362 -11.37 14.35 23.77
CA ARG A 362 -10.73 15.28 24.71
C ARG A 362 -9.24 15.02 24.90
N GLY A 363 -8.71 13.89 24.40
CA GLY A 363 -7.30 13.55 24.46
C GLY A 363 -6.84 13.17 25.85
N ALA A 364 -7.64 12.40 26.60
CA ALA A 364 -7.41 12.07 28.01
C ALA A 364 -6.17 11.18 28.29
N HIS A 365 -5.19 11.10 27.38
CA HIS A 365 -4.07 10.14 27.41
C HIS A 365 -4.51 8.66 27.56
N ILE A 366 -5.78 8.37 27.24
CA ILE A 366 -6.31 7.00 27.26
C ILE A 366 -6.22 6.44 25.86
N GLU A 367 -5.38 5.42 25.71
CA GLU A 367 -5.27 4.66 24.49
C GLU A 367 -6.55 3.84 24.26
N ARG A 368 -7.12 3.92 23.06
CA ARG A 368 -8.34 3.21 22.69
C ARG A 368 -8.13 2.44 21.39
N LYS A 369 -8.87 1.36 21.22
CA LYS A 369 -8.84 0.57 19.99
C LYS A 369 -9.76 1.18 18.93
N TRP A 370 -9.19 1.51 17.78
CA TRP A 370 -9.87 2.09 16.63
C TRP A 370 -9.74 1.17 15.42
N GLU A 371 -10.81 1.03 14.66
CA GLU A 371 -10.81 0.39 13.35
C GLU A 371 -10.87 1.47 12.26
N LEU A 372 -9.94 1.44 11.31
CA LEU A 372 -9.98 2.32 10.14
C LEU A 372 -10.95 1.76 9.12
N VAL A 373 -12.02 2.48 8.82
CA VAL A 373 -12.98 2.07 7.79
C VAL A 373 -12.43 2.49 6.43
N VAL A 374 -11.65 1.60 5.80
CA VAL A 374 -10.91 1.88 4.55
C VAL A 374 -11.87 2.32 3.45
N GLU A 375 -13.05 1.70 3.35
CA GLU A 375 -14.03 1.98 2.29
C GLU A 375 -14.64 3.38 2.38
N LYS A 376 -14.59 4.01 3.56
CA LYS A 376 -15.09 5.36 3.81
C LYS A 376 -13.98 6.40 3.90
N SER A 377 -12.72 5.96 3.92
CA SER A 377 -11.55 6.82 4.07
C SER A 377 -10.96 7.17 2.70
N ASN A 378 -10.35 8.35 2.60
CA ASN A 378 -9.59 8.80 1.44
C ASN A 378 -8.47 9.77 1.90
N GLY A 379 -7.72 10.34 0.96
CA GLY A 379 -6.59 11.23 1.29
C GLY A 379 -6.98 12.48 2.10
N ALA A 380 -8.23 12.96 1.99
CA ALA A 380 -8.69 14.15 2.70
C ALA A 380 -9.50 13.83 3.97
N ARG A 381 -9.98 12.60 4.12
CA ARG A 381 -10.91 12.18 5.17
C ARG A 381 -10.55 10.81 5.72
N THR A 382 -10.31 10.74 7.02
CA THR A 382 -10.08 9.50 7.76
C THR A 382 -11.34 9.10 8.52
N TRP A 383 -11.82 7.88 8.33
CA TRP A 383 -12.97 7.35 9.08
C TRP A 383 -12.50 6.30 10.09
N LEU A 384 -12.65 6.59 11.38
CA LEU A 384 -12.27 5.68 12.46
C LEU A 384 -13.51 5.24 13.24
N ARG A 385 -13.64 3.94 13.50
CA ARG A 385 -14.68 3.37 14.35
C ARG A 385 -14.08 3.00 15.71
N LEU A 386 -14.65 3.52 16.78
CA LEU A 386 -14.28 3.14 18.14
C LEU A 386 -14.79 1.72 18.41
N LEU A 387 -13.88 0.82 18.78
CA LEU A 387 -14.22 -0.53 19.21
C LEU A 387 -14.46 -0.52 20.72
N SER A 388 -15.59 -1.08 21.15
CA SER A 388 -15.86 -1.34 22.56
C SER A 388 -14.88 -2.42 23.03
N THR A 389 -14.03 -2.08 23.99
CA THR A 389 -13.13 -3.01 24.70
C THR A 389 -13.90 -4.00 25.55
#